data_AF-A0A6C2YQL8-F1
#
_entry.id   AF-A0A6C2YQL8-F1
#
_cell.length_a   1.000
_cell.length_b   1.000
_cell.length_c   1.000
_cell.angle_alpha   90.00
_cell.angle_beta   90.00
_cell.angle_gamma   90.00
#
_symmetry.space_group_name_H-M   'P 1'
#
loop_
_entity.id
_entity.type
_entity.pdbx_description
1 polymer ?
#
loop_
_entity_poly.entity_id
_entity_poly.type
_entity_poly.pdbx_seq_one_letter_code
_entity_poly.pdbx_strand_id
1 'polypeptide(L)'
;MCNMRKLVPPLPEVTDALFVIHLSQGLADLENGTTPEINTIAVESVLTGEQTYFSVPLEIDRQGLNIRDHAGDFIPFERIILSNFWRFVAEHPNTMWLHWGMRRPEFGFPALVNRAQAIQTDPLPTEIPIGQRFDLMHWMKLNYGDNFLPHPYFHHAIRLNNLGGPGLLTPAEATEAWQQQRYGALVRSCGFKVGAIVRMFHLAQEGKFIYEPPSHSEAAIITPAVVPPLPEIPKWEGCRLEFRGQVIKQYTRQSAPNQWAILDAFQREGWPASIPIPQIFDSSATLNATIYNMNKYLRQNNSFQLSLTLDGAIRWETIEPNAKRS
;
A
#
# COMPACT_ATOMS: atom_id res chain seq x y z
N MET A 1 14.62 -32.35 17.89
CA MET A 1 14.09 -30.98 17.70
C MET A 1 13.07 -31.03 16.59
N CYS A 2 11.79 -30.83 16.90
CA CYS A 2 10.70 -30.90 15.93
C CYS A 2 10.82 -29.72 14.97
N ASN A 3 11.07 -30.00 13.69
CA ASN A 3 11.20 -28.99 12.65
C ASN A 3 9.78 -28.46 12.35
N MET A 4 9.36 -27.40 13.05
CA MET A 4 8.14 -26.67 12.72
C MET A 4 8.33 -25.98 11.36
N ARG A 5 8.20 -26.73 10.27
CA ARG A 5 7.92 -26.15 8.95
C ARG A 5 6.68 -25.29 9.13
N LYS A 6 6.80 -23.98 8.92
CA LYS A 6 5.62 -23.11 8.74
C LYS A 6 4.73 -23.80 7.71
N LEU A 7 3.54 -24.23 8.14
CA LEU A 7 2.57 -24.86 7.25
C LEU A 7 1.98 -23.74 6.40
N VAL A 8 2.64 -23.41 5.29
CA VAL A 8 2.08 -22.51 4.29
C VAL A 8 0.97 -23.29 3.57
N PRO A 9 -0.27 -22.79 3.51
CA PRO A 9 -1.32 -23.48 2.78
C PRO A 9 -0.94 -23.61 1.30
N PRO A 10 -1.33 -24.70 0.61
CA PRO A 10 -1.10 -24.80 -0.81
C PRO A 10 -1.81 -23.67 -1.56
N LEU A 11 -1.25 -23.28 -2.72
CA LEU A 11 -1.99 -22.45 -3.67
C LEU A 11 -3.24 -23.21 -4.15
N PRO A 12 -4.35 -22.51 -4.42
CA PRO A 12 -5.55 -23.15 -4.97
C PRO A 12 -5.26 -23.80 -6.32
N GLU A 13 -6.00 -24.86 -6.63
CA GLU A 13 -5.95 -25.50 -7.95
C GLU A 13 -6.62 -24.62 -9.01
N VAL A 14 -6.09 -24.67 -10.24
CA VAL A 14 -6.69 -24.00 -11.38
C VAL A 14 -7.91 -24.80 -11.82
N THR A 15 -9.09 -24.25 -11.55
CA THR A 15 -10.40 -24.83 -11.89
C THR A 15 -11.28 -23.76 -12.54
N ASP A 16 -12.41 -24.16 -13.09
CA ASP A 16 -13.47 -23.26 -13.56
C ASP A 16 -14.07 -22.39 -12.43
N ALA A 17 -13.86 -22.79 -11.18
CA ALA A 17 -14.28 -22.07 -9.99
C ALA A 17 -13.19 -21.17 -9.38
N LEU A 18 -12.04 -20.97 -10.03
CA LEU A 18 -11.00 -20.05 -9.55
C LEU A 18 -11.05 -18.73 -10.31
N PHE A 19 -11.41 -17.65 -9.60
CA PHE A 19 -11.49 -16.31 -10.15
C PHE A 19 -10.55 -15.34 -9.43
N VAL A 20 -9.91 -14.46 -10.19
CA VAL A 20 -9.24 -13.28 -9.65
C VAL A 20 -10.20 -12.11 -9.60
N ILE A 21 -10.19 -11.36 -8.50
CA ILE A 21 -10.98 -10.13 -8.35
C ILE A 21 -10.09 -8.94 -7.99
N HIS A 22 -10.41 -7.78 -8.57
CA HIS A 22 -9.91 -6.49 -8.13
C HIS A 22 -10.94 -5.38 -8.36
N LEU A 23 -10.75 -4.23 -7.70
CA LEU A 23 -11.64 -3.08 -7.86
C LEU A 23 -10.85 -1.79 -8.06
N SER A 24 -11.51 -0.83 -8.71
CA SER A 24 -11.14 0.58 -8.75
C SER A 24 -12.25 1.38 -8.07
N GLN A 25 -11.86 2.35 -7.26
CA GLN A 25 -12.77 3.21 -6.50
C GLN A 25 -12.31 4.66 -6.55
N GLY A 26 -13.18 5.57 -6.11
CA GLY A 26 -12.87 6.97 -5.94
C GLY A 26 -11.90 7.25 -4.79
N LEU A 27 -11.76 8.54 -4.47
CA LEU A 27 -10.89 8.98 -3.39
C LEU A 27 -11.49 8.63 -2.02
N ALA A 28 -10.65 8.16 -1.10
CA ALA A 28 -11.08 7.86 0.26
C ALA A 28 -11.34 9.14 1.04
N ASP A 29 -12.52 9.23 1.65
CA ASP A 29 -12.84 10.23 2.65
C ASP A 29 -12.35 9.73 4.02
N LEU A 30 -11.09 10.04 4.31
CA LEU A 30 -10.44 9.61 5.56
C LEU A 30 -10.97 10.34 6.79
N GLU A 31 -11.63 11.49 6.62
CA GLU A 31 -12.17 12.27 7.72
C GLU A 31 -13.51 11.72 8.20
N ASN A 32 -14.41 11.39 7.27
CA ASN A 32 -15.74 10.87 7.59
C ASN A 32 -15.83 9.34 7.55
N GLY A 33 -14.80 8.66 7.04
CA GLY A 33 -14.74 7.21 6.95
C GLY A 33 -15.77 6.59 6.00
N THR A 34 -16.28 7.36 5.03
CA THR A 34 -17.27 6.86 4.07
C THR A 34 -16.60 5.93 3.05
N THR A 35 -17.31 4.86 2.68
CA THR A 35 -16.80 3.96 1.64
C THR A 35 -16.82 4.68 0.28
N PRO A 36 -15.67 4.74 -0.42
CA PRO A 36 -15.58 5.46 -1.69
C PRO A 36 -16.50 4.86 -2.75
N GLU A 37 -16.86 5.69 -3.73
CA GLU A 37 -17.61 5.24 -4.90
C GLU A 37 -16.83 4.17 -5.68
N ILE A 38 -17.49 3.07 -5.99
CA ILE A 38 -16.91 2.01 -6.81
C ILE A 38 -17.03 2.40 -8.28
N ASN A 39 -15.87 2.51 -8.94
CA ASN A 39 -15.80 2.76 -10.37
C ASN A 39 -16.01 1.49 -11.17
N THR A 40 -15.26 0.45 -10.82
CA THR A 40 -15.15 -0.78 -11.59
C THR A 40 -14.78 -1.93 -10.66
N ILE A 41 -15.40 -3.08 -10.87
CA ILE A 41 -14.96 -4.38 -10.37
C ILE A 41 -14.60 -5.20 -11.60
N ALA A 42 -13.38 -5.72 -11.63
CA ALA A 42 -12.92 -6.65 -12.65
C ALA A 42 -12.78 -8.03 -12.03
N VAL A 43 -13.27 -9.04 -12.75
CA VAL A 43 -13.16 -10.45 -12.40
C VAL A 43 -12.56 -11.18 -13.58
N GLU A 44 -11.56 -12.04 -13.35
CA GLU A 44 -10.93 -12.85 -14.40
C GLU A 44 -10.99 -14.33 -14.02
N SER A 45 -11.49 -15.18 -14.91
CA SER A 45 -11.34 -16.63 -14.73
C SER A 45 -9.89 -17.02 -14.94
N VAL A 46 -9.28 -17.66 -13.94
CA VAL A 46 -7.87 -18.09 -14.05
C VAL A 46 -7.70 -19.18 -15.11
N LEU A 47 -8.73 -20.02 -15.30
CA LEU A 47 -8.70 -21.11 -16.26
C LEU A 47 -8.81 -20.61 -17.71
N THR A 48 -9.74 -19.69 -17.99
CA THR A 48 -10.05 -19.28 -19.38
C THR A 48 -9.41 -17.96 -19.80
N GLY A 49 -8.97 -17.14 -18.83
CA GLY A 49 -8.50 -15.77 -19.07
C GLY A 49 -9.63 -14.79 -19.42
N GLU A 50 -10.89 -15.22 -19.37
CA GLU A 50 -12.04 -14.36 -19.66
C GLU A 50 -12.24 -13.36 -18.53
N GLN A 51 -12.36 -12.08 -18.91
CA GLN A 51 -12.58 -10.97 -17.98
C GLN A 51 -14.03 -10.48 -18.03
N THR A 52 -14.68 -10.48 -16.87
CA THR A 52 -15.99 -9.86 -16.65
C THR A 52 -15.81 -8.53 -15.93
N TYR A 53 -16.50 -7.50 -16.41
CA TYR A 53 -16.42 -6.14 -15.87
C TYR A 53 -17.78 -5.67 -15.35
N PHE A 54 -17.80 -5.22 -14.10
CA PHE A 54 -18.91 -4.46 -13.51
C PHE A 54 -18.43 -3.02 -13.36
N SER A 55 -18.72 -2.16 -14.32
CA SER A 55 -18.07 -0.86 -14.47
C SER A 55 -19.08 0.24 -14.78
N VAL A 56 -19.05 1.33 -14.01
CA VAL A 56 -19.96 2.47 -14.20
C VAL A 56 -19.79 3.08 -15.60
N PRO A 57 -18.56 3.36 -16.09
CA PRO A 57 -18.38 3.82 -17.47
C PRO A 57 -18.98 2.89 -18.53
N LEU A 58 -18.84 1.56 -18.37
CA LEU A 58 -19.39 0.61 -19.34
C LEU A 58 -20.92 0.48 -19.24
N GLU A 59 -21.48 0.63 -18.04
CA GLU A 59 -22.92 0.64 -17.84
C GLU A 59 -23.58 1.88 -18.46
N ILE A 60 -22.99 3.05 -18.26
CA ILE A 60 -23.44 4.30 -18.87
C ILE A 60 -23.37 4.19 -20.41
N ASP A 61 -22.25 3.69 -20.95
CA ASP A 61 -22.09 3.47 -22.39
C ASP A 61 -23.13 2.50 -22.96
N ARG A 62 -23.43 1.41 -22.24
CA ARG A 62 -24.47 0.43 -22.61
C ARG A 62 -25.87 1.05 -22.69
N GLN A 63 -26.13 2.09 -21.90
CA GLN A 63 -27.39 2.84 -21.94
C GLN A 63 -27.39 3.95 -23.02
N GLY A 64 -26.32 4.09 -23.80
CA GLY A 64 -26.18 5.13 -24.81
C GLY A 64 -25.94 6.53 -24.24
N LEU A 65 -25.49 6.62 -22.99
CA LEU A 65 -25.25 7.87 -22.26
C LEU A 65 -23.76 8.24 -22.29
N ASN A 66 -23.46 9.52 -22.06
CA ASN A 66 -22.07 10.00 -21.98
C ASN A 66 -21.64 10.14 -20.52
N ILE A 67 -20.59 9.43 -20.12
CA ILE A 67 -20.03 9.46 -18.77
C ILE A 67 -19.71 10.88 -18.27
N ARG A 68 -19.35 11.81 -19.16
CA ARG A 68 -19.04 13.19 -18.79
C ARG A 68 -20.26 13.95 -18.27
N ASP A 69 -21.45 13.59 -18.74
CA ASP A 69 -22.71 14.24 -18.34
C ASP A 69 -23.20 13.73 -16.98
N HIS A 70 -22.63 12.64 -16.48
CA HIS A 70 -22.98 11.99 -15.21
C HIS A 70 -21.85 12.05 -14.17
N ALA A 71 -20.88 12.95 -14.37
CA ALA A 71 -19.82 13.17 -13.40
C ALA A 71 -20.40 13.86 -12.14
N GLY A 72 -20.70 13.05 -11.11
CA GLY A 72 -21.34 13.49 -9.87
C GLY A 72 -22.69 12.81 -9.60
N ASP A 73 -23.24 12.05 -10.56
CA ASP A 73 -24.44 11.21 -10.38
C ASP A 73 -24.08 9.73 -10.55
N PHE A 74 -23.12 9.27 -9.75
CA PHE A 74 -22.52 7.95 -9.86
C PHE A 74 -23.40 6.84 -9.28
N ILE A 75 -24.17 7.16 -8.24
CA ILE A 75 -24.90 6.21 -7.39
C ILE A 75 -25.92 5.35 -8.17
N PRO A 76 -26.74 5.88 -9.11
CA PRO A 76 -27.69 5.05 -9.85
C PRO A 76 -27.00 3.94 -10.65
N PHE A 77 -25.92 4.27 -11.35
CA PHE A 77 -25.14 3.31 -12.13
C PHE A 77 -24.31 2.39 -11.25
N GLU A 78 -23.74 2.92 -10.17
CA GLU A 78 -23.01 2.15 -9.17
C GLU A 78 -23.89 1.03 -8.58
N ARG A 79 -25.16 1.37 -8.27
CA ARG A 79 -26.14 0.40 -7.76
C ARG A 79 -26.38 -0.73 -8.76
N ILE A 80 -26.49 -0.42 -10.06
CA ILE A 80 -26.67 -1.41 -11.11
C ILE A 80 -25.46 -2.36 -11.16
N ILE A 81 -24.25 -1.81 -11.21
CA ILE A 81 -23.05 -2.66 -11.34
C ILE A 81 -22.79 -3.51 -10.09
N LEU A 82 -23.07 -2.99 -8.89
CA LEU A 82 -22.91 -3.76 -7.65
C LEU A 82 -23.99 -4.84 -7.54
N SER A 83 -25.22 -4.54 -7.94
CA SER A 83 -26.30 -5.54 -8.02
C SER A 83 -25.94 -6.67 -8.98
N ASN A 84 -25.39 -6.34 -10.15
CA ASN A 84 -24.92 -7.32 -11.12
C ASN A 84 -23.73 -8.13 -10.60
N PHE A 85 -22.80 -7.49 -9.89
CA PHE A 85 -21.69 -8.19 -9.25
C PHE A 85 -22.18 -9.18 -8.19
N TRP A 86 -23.11 -8.80 -7.32
CA TRP A 86 -23.62 -9.72 -6.29
C TRP A 86 -24.47 -10.85 -6.87
N ARG A 87 -25.19 -10.61 -7.96
CA ARG A 87 -25.84 -11.68 -8.72
C ARG A 87 -24.81 -12.65 -9.29
N PHE A 88 -23.74 -12.14 -9.89
CA PHE A 88 -22.64 -12.97 -10.38
C PHE A 88 -22.02 -13.80 -9.25
N VAL A 89 -21.77 -13.21 -8.07
CA VAL A 89 -21.28 -13.95 -6.89
C VAL A 89 -22.26 -15.05 -6.48
N ALA A 90 -23.57 -14.78 -6.45
CA ALA A 90 -24.59 -15.75 -6.08
C ALA A 90 -24.73 -16.90 -7.09
N GLU A 91 -24.48 -16.65 -8.38
CA GLU A 91 -24.44 -17.66 -9.44
C GLU A 91 -23.19 -18.56 -9.37
N HIS A 92 -22.17 -18.15 -8.60
CA HIS A 92 -20.89 -18.86 -8.46
C HIS A 92 -20.56 -19.19 -6.99
N PRO A 93 -21.42 -19.96 -6.27
CA PRO A 93 -21.35 -20.12 -4.81
C PRO A 93 -20.15 -20.94 -4.31
N ASN A 94 -19.49 -21.70 -5.18
CA ASN A 94 -18.33 -22.54 -4.84
C ASN A 94 -17.01 -21.95 -5.32
N THR A 95 -17.00 -20.68 -5.69
CA THR A 95 -15.82 -20.01 -6.23
C THR A 95 -14.78 -19.72 -5.16
N MET A 96 -13.51 -19.95 -5.52
CA MET A 96 -12.36 -19.39 -4.82
C MET A 96 -11.99 -18.03 -5.44
N TRP A 97 -12.01 -16.99 -4.62
CA TRP A 97 -11.71 -15.62 -5.00
C TRP A 97 -10.25 -15.28 -4.66
N LEU A 98 -9.39 -15.41 -5.65
CA LEU A 98 -8.00 -14.99 -5.59
C LEU A 98 -7.92 -13.45 -5.65
N HIS A 99 -7.18 -12.84 -4.73
CA HIS A 99 -7.09 -11.38 -4.66
C HIS A 99 -5.74 -10.90 -4.12
N TRP A 100 -5.50 -9.59 -4.23
CA TRP A 100 -4.31 -8.93 -3.69
C TRP A 100 -4.67 -7.94 -2.59
N GLY A 101 -4.60 -8.37 -1.33
CA GLY A 101 -4.76 -7.48 -0.17
C GLY A 101 -6.12 -6.78 -0.02
N MET A 102 -7.20 -7.31 -0.61
CA MET A 102 -8.58 -6.78 -0.55
C MET A 102 -9.28 -7.03 0.80
N ARG A 103 -8.63 -6.70 1.92
CA ARG A 103 -9.07 -7.02 3.29
C ARG A 103 -9.50 -5.82 4.12
N ARG A 104 -9.38 -4.60 3.59
CA ARG A 104 -9.52 -3.38 4.40
C ARG A 104 -10.95 -2.80 4.31
N PRO A 105 -11.48 -2.17 5.37
CA PRO A 105 -12.77 -1.48 5.34
C PRO A 105 -12.87 -0.42 4.25
N GLU A 106 -11.77 0.28 3.98
CA GLU A 106 -11.66 1.31 2.96
C GLU A 106 -11.32 0.76 1.57
N PHE A 107 -10.99 -0.53 1.45
CA PHE A 107 -10.67 -1.18 0.17
C PHE A 107 -10.77 -2.71 0.23
N GLY A 108 -11.59 -3.30 -0.65
CA GLY A 108 -11.69 -4.75 -0.83
C GLY A 108 -13.09 -5.29 -0.53
N PHE A 109 -13.19 -6.56 -0.11
CA PHE A 109 -14.50 -7.17 0.15
C PHE A 109 -15.33 -6.41 1.20
N PRO A 110 -14.76 -5.94 2.33
CA PRO A 110 -15.54 -5.17 3.29
C PRO A 110 -16.10 -3.88 2.68
N ALA A 111 -15.30 -3.17 1.88
CA ALA A 111 -15.75 -1.98 1.17
C ALA A 111 -16.90 -2.29 0.19
N LEU A 112 -16.81 -3.37 -0.58
CA LEU A 112 -17.87 -3.79 -1.51
C LEU A 112 -19.19 -4.07 -0.77
N VAL A 113 -19.15 -4.79 0.35
CA VAL A 113 -20.34 -5.09 1.16
C VAL A 113 -20.92 -3.81 1.75
N ASN A 114 -20.10 -2.99 2.41
CA ASN A 114 -20.53 -1.75 3.03
C ASN A 114 -21.17 -0.81 2.01
N ARG A 115 -20.54 -0.64 0.83
CA ARG A 115 -21.07 0.22 -0.23
C ARG A 115 -22.39 -0.30 -0.75
N ALA A 116 -22.49 -1.60 -1.04
CA ALA A 116 -23.70 -2.23 -1.56
C ALA A 116 -24.89 -2.14 -0.60
N GLN A 117 -24.63 -2.17 0.71
CA GLN A 117 -25.63 -1.91 1.76
C GLN A 117 -26.02 -0.44 1.80
N ALA A 118 -25.04 0.47 1.83
CA ALA A 118 -25.26 1.90 1.92
C ALA A 118 -26.10 2.44 0.75
N ILE A 119 -25.85 1.93 -0.46
CA ILE A 119 -26.63 2.28 -1.65
C ILE A 119 -27.75 1.29 -1.95
N GLN A 120 -28.12 0.39 -1.03
CA GLN A 120 -29.28 -0.51 -1.13
C GLN A 120 -29.42 -1.21 -2.51
N THR A 121 -28.43 -2.05 -2.83
CA THR A 121 -28.42 -2.90 -4.03
C THR A 121 -29.50 -4.00 -4.00
N ASP A 122 -29.84 -4.54 -5.18
CA ASP A 122 -30.76 -5.67 -5.33
C ASP A 122 -30.22 -6.71 -6.36
N PRO A 123 -29.73 -7.88 -5.91
CA PRO A 123 -29.82 -8.40 -4.55
C PRO A 123 -28.92 -7.66 -3.58
N LEU A 124 -29.27 -7.72 -2.29
CA LEU A 124 -28.36 -7.35 -1.22
C LEU A 124 -27.08 -8.21 -1.28
N PRO A 125 -25.93 -7.68 -0.81
CA PRO A 125 -24.66 -8.40 -0.88
C PRO A 125 -24.73 -9.74 -0.17
N THR A 126 -24.34 -10.80 -0.88
CA THR A 126 -24.12 -12.11 -0.28
C THR A 126 -22.70 -12.12 0.28
N GLU A 127 -22.53 -12.44 1.57
CA GLU A 127 -21.19 -12.52 2.15
C GLU A 127 -20.40 -13.66 1.49
N ILE A 128 -19.32 -13.33 0.78
CA ILE A 128 -18.36 -14.33 0.29
C ILE A 128 -17.66 -14.95 1.50
N PRO A 129 -17.76 -16.24 1.81
CA PRO A 129 -17.13 -16.82 2.99
C PRO A 129 -15.62 -16.56 3.03
N ILE A 130 -15.04 -16.33 4.23
CA ILE A 130 -13.58 -16.10 4.36
C ILE A 130 -12.77 -17.27 3.77
N GLY A 131 -13.26 -18.51 3.91
CA GLY A 131 -12.61 -19.70 3.33
C GLY A 131 -12.61 -19.75 1.79
N GLN A 132 -13.40 -18.90 1.14
CA GLN A 132 -13.41 -18.71 -0.32
C GLN A 132 -12.59 -17.50 -0.76
N ARG A 133 -11.91 -16.79 0.15
CA ARG A 133 -11.08 -15.62 -0.18
C ARG A 133 -9.60 -15.99 -0.03
N PHE A 134 -8.87 -16.04 -1.14
CA PHE A 134 -7.44 -16.35 -1.14
C PHE A 134 -6.60 -15.08 -1.38
N ASP A 135 -5.95 -14.57 -0.33
CA ASP A 135 -5.06 -13.41 -0.44
C ASP A 135 -3.66 -13.84 -0.91
N LEU A 136 -3.37 -13.65 -2.21
CA LEU A 136 -2.08 -13.98 -2.80
C LEU A 136 -0.94 -13.22 -2.13
N MET A 137 -1.15 -11.95 -1.76
CA MET A 137 -0.11 -11.15 -1.12
C MET A 137 0.23 -11.70 0.27
N HIS A 138 -0.78 -12.11 1.03
CA HIS A 138 -0.55 -12.74 2.33
C HIS A 138 0.13 -14.09 2.20
N TRP A 139 -0.31 -14.92 1.24
CA TRP A 139 0.34 -16.19 0.94
C TRP A 139 1.82 -16.00 0.58
N MET A 140 2.13 -15.01 -0.27
CA MET A 140 3.51 -14.67 -0.64
C MET A 140 4.33 -14.23 0.56
N LYS A 141 3.77 -13.50 1.52
CA LYS A 141 4.46 -13.16 2.78
C LYS A 141 4.77 -14.40 3.62
N LEU A 142 3.83 -15.34 3.71
CA LEU A 142 4.06 -16.60 4.42
C LEU A 142 5.15 -17.45 3.74
N ASN A 143 5.20 -17.44 2.40
CA ASN A 143 6.09 -18.27 1.61
C ASN A 143 7.49 -17.68 1.41
N TYR A 144 7.59 -16.38 1.12
CA TYR A 144 8.83 -15.67 0.79
C TYR A 144 9.34 -14.78 1.92
N GLY A 145 8.56 -14.58 2.98
CA GLY A 145 8.86 -13.69 4.11
C GLY A 145 8.13 -12.35 4.04
N ASP A 146 7.92 -11.71 5.19
CA ASP A 146 7.10 -10.48 5.30
C ASP A 146 7.61 -9.29 4.47
N ASN A 147 8.91 -9.28 4.19
CA ASN A 147 9.63 -8.26 3.44
C ASN A 147 10.10 -8.76 2.07
N PHE A 148 9.44 -9.77 1.48
CA PHE A 148 9.82 -10.31 0.16
C PHE A 148 9.86 -9.25 -0.97
N LEU A 149 9.19 -8.12 -0.77
CA LEU A 149 9.19 -6.97 -1.65
C LEU A 149 9.11 -5.67 -0.83
N PRO A 150 9.62 -4.53 -1.32
CA PRO A 150 9.38 -3.25 -0.70
C PRO A 150 7.96 -2.73 -0.99
N HIS A 151 7.48 -1.82 -0.15
CA HIS A 151 6.21 -1.13 -0.37
C HIS A 151 6.32 -0.06 -1.48
N PRO A 152 5.28 0.13 -2.32
CA PRO A 152 4.05 -0.64 -2.40
C PRO A 152 4.25 -1.98 -3.14
N TYR A 153 3.93 -3.09 -2.46
CA TYR A 153 4.23 -4.45 -2.93
C TYR A 153 3.76 -4.75 -4.37
N PHE A 154 2.56 -4.29 -4.73
CA PHE A 154 1.94 -4.62 -6.02
C PHE A 154 2.74 -4.06 -7.21
N HIS A 155 3.05 -2.76 -7.19
CA HIS A 155 3.81 -2.13 -8.28
C HIS A 155 5.26 -2.64 -8.34
N HIS A 156 5.85 -2.96 -7.19
CA HIS A 156 7.16 -3.60 -7.15
C HIS A 156 7.13 -5.02 -7.74
N ALA A 157 6.13 -5.83 -7.39
CA ALA A 157 5.94 -7.16 -7.96
C ALA A 157 5.81 -7.09 -9.49
N ILE A 158 4.99 -6.18 -10.00
CA ILE A 158 4.81 -5.96 -11.44
C ILE A 158 6.13 -5.63 -12.12
N ARG A 159 6.88 -4.66 -11.58
CA ARG A 159 8.14 -4.21 -12.16
C ARG A 159 9.17 -5.35 -12.20
N LEU A 160 9.38 -6.04 -11.08
CA LEU A 160 10.40 -7.08 -10.97
C LEU A 160 10.09 -8.32 -11.82
N ASN A 161 8.80 -8.64 -11.97
CA ASN A 161 8.36 -9.79 -12.76
C ASN A 161 8.05 -9.42 -14.22
N ASN A 162 8.38 -8.20 -14.66
CA ASN A 162 8.14 -7.69 -16.01
C ASN A 162 6.66 -7.85 -16.46
N LEU A 163 5.72 -7.57 -15.56
CA LEU A 163 4.27 -7.65 -15.80
C LEU A 163 3.65 -6.28 -16.13
N GLY A 164 4.50 -5.28 -16.40
CA GLY A 164 4.06 -3.91 -16.66
C GLY A 164 3.40 -3.76 -18.04
N GLY A 165 2.58 -2.72 -18.20
CA GLY A 165 1.96 -2.39 -19.48
C GLY A 165 1.34 -0.99 -19.47
N PRO A 166 1.07 -0.40 -20.64
CA PRO A 166 0.63 0.99 -20.77
C PRO A 166 -0.73 1.29 -20.15
N GLY A 167 -1.52 0.26 -19.81
CA GLY A 167 -2.81 0.44 -19.14
C GLY A 167 -2.74 0.45 -17.60
N LEU A 168 -1.60 0.14 -17.00
CA LEU A 168 -1.45 0.13 -15.55
C LEU A 168 -1.22 1.55 -15.01
N LEU A 169 -2.09 1.98 -14.08
CA LEU A 169 -1.92 3.25 -13.36
C LEU A 169 -1.27 3.02 -12.00
N THR A 170 -0.30 3.87 -11.65
CA THR A 170 0.19 4.07 -10.28
C THR A 170 -0.90 4.69 -9.39
N PRO A 171 -0.72 4.71 -8.05
CA PRO A 171 -1.69 5.36 -7.16
C PRO A 171 -1.88 6.85 -7.47
N ALA A 172 -0.80 7.57 -7.80
CA ALA A 172 -0.88 8.99 -8.15
C ALA A 172 -1.62 9.22 -9.48
N GLU A 173 -1.34 8.41 -10.50
CA GLU A 173 -2.04 8.49 -11.79
C GLU A 173 -3.51 8.08 -11.68
N ALA A 174 -3.85 7.15 -10.79
CA ALA A 174 -5.23 6.77 -10.52
C ALA A 174 -6.01 7.92 -9.86
N THR A 175 -5.40 8.60 -8.88
CA THR A 175 -5.96 9.81 -8.25
C THR A 175 -6.19 10.91 -9.30
N GLU A 176 -5.19 11.17 -10.14
CA GLU A 176 -5.30 12.17 -11.20
C GLU A 176 -6.38 11.79 -12.22
N ALA A 177 -6.43 10.52 -12.64
CA ALA A 177 -7.45 10.03 -13.57
C ALA A 177 -8.87 10.18 -13.01
N TRP A 178 -9.06 9.95 -11.70
CA TRP A 178 -10.34 10.20 -11.04
C TRP A 178 -10.71 11.68 -11.07
N GLN A 179 -9.79 12.56 -10.64
CA GLN A 179 -10.02 14.01 -10.59
C GLN A 179 -10.31 14.61 -11.97
N GLN A 180 -9.66 14.10 -13.01
CA GLN A 180 -9.86 14.53 -14.39
C GLN A 180 -11.00 13.77 -15.10
N GLN A 181 -11.80 12.99 -14.37
CA GLN A 181 -12.93 12.22 -14.91
C GLN A 181 -12.53 11.28 -16.06
N ARG A 182 -11.27 10.82 -16.07
CA ARG A 182 -10.71 9.84 -17.02
C ARG A 182 -11.09 8.41 -16.61
N TYR A 183 -12.37 8.17 -16.35
CA TYR A 183 -12.84 6.91 -15.78
C TYR A 183 -12.51 5.69 -16.63
N GLY A 184 -12.49 5.80 -17.97
CA GLY A 184 -12.04 4.72 -18.85
C GLY A 184 -10.60 4.26 -18.61
N ALA A 185 -9.71 5.13 -18.13
CA ALA A 185 -8.35 4.75 -17.75
C ALA A 185 -8.34 3.89 -16.47
N LEU A 186 -9.26 4.16 -15.53
CA LEU A 186 -9.44 3.38 -14.31
C LEU A 186 -9.97 1.97 -14.64
N VAL A 187 -10.92 1.85 -15.58
CA VAL A 187 -11.41 0.55 -16.06
C VAL A 187 -10.26 -0.29 -16.61
N ARG A 188 -9.46 0.29 -17.55
CA ARG A 188 -8.31 -0.40 -18.15
C ARG A 188 -7.27 -0.81 -17.12
N SER A 189 -6.97 0.07 -16.16
CA SER A 189 -6.04 -0.23 -15.07
C SER A 189 -6.54 -1.35 -14.17
N CYS A 190 -7.84 -1.39 -13.86
CA CYS A 190 -8.44 -2.47 -13.09
C CYS A 190 -8.30 -3.83 -13.79
N GLY A 191 -8.59 -3.87 -15.11
CA GLY A 191 -8.38 -5.05 -15.96
C GLY A 191 -6.92 -5.50 -16.01
N PHE A 192 -5.98 -4.56 -16.14
CA PHE A 192 -4.54 -4.87 -16.08
C PHE A 192 -4.14 -5.48 -14.73
N LYS A 193 -4.72 -4.99 -13.63
CA LYS A 193 -4.39 -5.46 -12.28
C LYS A 193 -4.84 -6.91 -12.06
N VAL A 194 -6.04 -7.30 -12.50
CA VAL A 194 -6.48 -8.71 -12.38
C VAL A 194 -5.59 -9.63 -13.21
N GLY A 195 -5.26 -9.28 -14.46
CA GLY A 195 -4.36 -10.06 -15.28
C GLY A 195 -2.96 -10.16 -14.68
N ALA A 196 -2.43 -9.08 -14.10
CA ALA A 196 -1.15 -9.11 -13.40
C ALA A 196 -1.19 -10.05 -12.18
N ILE A 197 -2.27 -10.06 -11.39
CA ILE A 197 -2.45 -11.00 -10.26
C ILE A 197 -2.46 -12.45 -10.76
N VAL A 198 -3.15 -12.76 -11.86
CA VAL A 198 -3.13 -14.09 -12.49
C VAL A 198 -1.71 -14.50 -12.87
N ARG A 199 -0.95 -13.60 -13.51
CA ARG A 199 0.45 -13.91 -13.88
C ARG A 199 1.34 -14.12 -12.65
N MET A 200 1.18 -13.30 -11.61
CA MET A 200 1.89 -13.48 -10.34
C MET A 200 1.57 -14.81 -9.67
N PHE A 201 0.30 -15.23 -9.72
CA PHE A 201 -0.16 -16.52 -9.21
C PHE A 201 0.50 -17.70 -9.94
N HIS A 202 0.51 -17.70 -11.28
CA HIS A 202 1.20 -18.74 -12.04
C HIS A 202 2.71 -18.75 -11.81
N LEU A 203 3.36 -17.58 -11.76
CA LEU A 203 4.78 -17.50 -11.40
C LEU A 203 5.05 -18.09 -10.02
N ALA A 204 4.14 -17.91 -9.06
CA ALA A 204 4.25 -18.53 -7.74
C ALA A 204 4.05 -20.06 -7.80
N GLN A 205 3.07 -20.56 -8.55
CA GLN A 205 2.87 -22.01 -8.76
C GLN A 205 4.09 -22.67 -9.40
N GLU A 206 4.72 -21.99 -10.35
CA GLU A 206 5.90 -22.48 -11.07
C GLU A 206 7.20 -22.31 -10.27
N GLY A 207 7.17 -21.65 -9.11
CA GLY A 207 8.36 -21.30 -8.34
C GLY A 207 9.29 -20.30 -9.05
N LYS A 208 8.75 -19.52 -10.00
CA LYS A 208 9.48 -18.53 -10.83
C LYS A 208 9.20 -17.08 -10.45
N PHE A 209 8.37 -16.84 -9.43
CA PHE A 209 8.10 -15.49 -8.96
C PHE A 209 9.40 -14.83 -8.46
N ILE A 210 9.76 -13.72 -9.09
CA ILE A 210 10.91 -12.92 -8.72
C ILE A 210 10.50 -12.01 -7.57
N TYR A 211 11.18 -12.17 -6.44
CA TYR A 211 11.04 -11.33 -5.26
C TYR A 211 12.40 -10.77 -4.87
N GLU A 212 12.39 -9.62 -4.21
CA GLU A 212 13.59 -8.89 -3.80
C GLU A 212 13.50 -8.66 -2.30
N PRO A 213 13.86 -9.69 -1.49
CA PRO A 213 13.98 -9.47 -0.07
C PRO A 213 15.12 -8.46 0.15
N PRO A 214 15.06 -7.59 1.16
CA PRO A 214 16.15 -6.67 1.44
C PRO A 214 17.47 -7.44 1.55
N SER A 215 18.46 -7.02 0.77
CA SER A 215 19.75 -7.70 0.65
C SER A 215 20.42 -7.80 2.03
N HIS A 216 20.55 -9.02 2.55
CA HIS A 216 21.64 -9.34 3.46
C HIS A 216 22.84 -9.71 2.58
N SER A 217 24.00 -9.07 2.80
CA SER A 217 25.25 -9.44 2.13
C SER A 217 25.54 -10.94 2.30
N GLU A 218 26.08 -11.52 1.24
CA GLU A 218 26.43 -12.92 1.00
C GLU A 218 26.66 -13.85 2.21
N ALA A 219 26.04 -15.03 2.12
CA ALA A 219 26.49 -16.33 2.63
C ALA A 219 27.27 -16.37 3.96
N ALA A 220 26.55 -16.63 5.06
CA ALA A 220 27.13 -17.37 6.18
C ALA A 220 26.08 -18.35 6.74
N ILE A 221 26.49 -19.61 6.79
CA ILE A 221 25.92 -20.78 7.47
C ILE A 221 24.93 -20.40 8.58
N ILE A 222 23.70 -20.92 8.49
CA ILE A 222 22.64 -20.77 9.47
C ILE A 222 23.06 -21.43 10.80
N THR A 223 23.62 -20.64 11.70
CA THR A 223 23.24 -20.66 13.12
C THR A 223 21.99 -19.78 13.29
N PRO A 224 21.09 -20.06 14.25
CA PRO A 224 19.76 -19.43 14.31
C PRO A 224 19.89 -17.91 14.46
N ALA A 225 19.52 -17.17 13.41
CA ALA A 225 19.71 -15.74 13.33
C ALA A 225 18.67 -15.00 14.19
N VAL A 226 19.22 -14.23 15.12
CA VAL A 226 18.62 -13.19 15.95
C VAL A 226 17.83 -12.21 15.08
N VAL A 227 16.60 -11.91 15.50
CA VAL A 227 15.74 -10.85 14.97
C VAL A 227 16.54 -9.54 14.87
N PRO A 228 16.62 -8.87 13.70
CA PRO A 228 17.27 -7.57 13.62
C PRO A 228 16.48 -6.58 14.47
N PRO A 229 17.15 -5.79 15.34
CA PRO A 229 16.46 -4.84 16.20
C PRO A 229 15.73 -3.79 15.34
N LEU A 230 14.52 -3.44 15.76
CA LEU A 230 13.78 -2.29 15.23
C LEU A 230 14.72 -1.08 15.12
N PRO A 231 14.58 -0.21 14.10
CA PRO A 231 15.36 1.02 14.04
C PRO A 231 15.13 1.78 15.34
N GLU A 232 16.20 1.97 16.11
CA GLU A 232 16.12 2.62 17.41
C GLU A 232 15.63 4.06 17.18
N ILE A 233 14.49 4.41 17.77
CA ILE A 233 13.88 5.71 17.56
C ILE A 233 14.59 6.73 18.46
N PRO A 234 14.92 7.95 17.98
CA PRO A 234 15.43 8.99 18.85
C PRO A 234 14.41 9.34 19.94
N LYS A 235 14.90 9.75 21.11
CA LYS A 235 14.07 10.22 22.22
C LYS A 235 14.43 11.65 22.54
N TRP A 236 13.43 12.51 22.60
CA TRP A 236 13.59 13.91 22.94
C TRP A 236 12.72 14.25 24.16
N GLU A 237 13.35 14.71 25.24
CA GLU A 237 12.69 15.06 26.51
C GLU A 237 12.82 16.55 26.82
N GLY A 238 12.72 17.40 25.79
CA GLY A 238 12.74 18.86 25.90
C GLY A 238 14.10 19.51 26.17
N CYS A 239 15.01 18.84 26.89
CA CYS A 239 16.38 19.32 27.10
C CYS A 239 17.46 18.28 26.78
N ARG A 240 17.05 17.08 26.40
CA ARG A 240 17.94 15.93 26.22
C ARG A 240 17.50 15.13 25.01
N LEU A 241 18.42 14.97 24.06
CA LEU A 241 18.24 14.15 22.86
C LEU A 241 19.06 12.87 23.03
N GLU A 242 18.39 11.74 22.92
CA GLU A 242 18.96 10.40 23.03
C GLU A 242 18.73 9.57 21.77
N PHE A 243 19.63 8.64 21.53
CA PHE A 243 19.53 7.64 20.49
C PHE A 243 20.42 6.45 20.88
N ARG A 244 19.93 5.21 20.69
CA ARG A 244 20.63 3.99 21.14
C ARG A 244 21.00 3.98 22.64
N GLY A 245 20.20 4.65 23.49
CA GLY A 245 20.49 4.80 24.92
C GLY A 245 21.67 5.73 25.25
N GLN A 246 22.22 6.44 24.25
CA GLN A 246 23.27 7.44 24.44
C GLN A 246 22.68 8.84 24.30
N VAL A 247 23.13 9.76 25.17
CA VAL A 247 22.80 11.18 25.06
C VAL A 247 23.62 11.77 23.90
N ILE A 248 22.96 12.07 22.78
CA ILE A 248 23.61 12.74 21.64
C ILE A 248 23.92 14.19 22.01
N LYS A 249 22.94 14.85 22.64
CA LYS A 249 23.05 16.27 22.96
C LYS A 249 22.18 16.64 24.14
N GLN A 250 22.77 17.38 25.07
CA GLN A 250 22.06 18.02 26.16
C GLN A 250 22.02 19.52 25.91
N TYR A 251 20.82 20.09 25.97
CA TYR A 251 20.56 21.50 25.77
C TYR A 251 20.44 22.19 27.13
N THR A 252 21.15 23.29 27.32
CA THR A 252 20.84 24.22 28.41
C THR A 252 19.52 24.92 28.09
N ARG A 253 18.68 25.11 29.11
CA ARG A 253 17.30 25.62 28.96
C ARG A 253 17.29 26.88 28.09
N GLN A 254 16.50 26.86 27.00
CA GLN A 254 16.29 27.97 26.04
C GLN A 254 17.45 28.38 25.12
N SER A 255 18.55 27.62 25.03
CA SER A 255 19.71 28.01 24.20
C SER A 255 19.51 27.88 22.68
N ALA A 256 18.50 27.15 22.20
CA ALA A 256 18.33 26.86 20.76
C ALA A 256 16.85 26.60 20.36
N PRO A 257 15.98 27.64 20.36
CA PRO A 257 14.53 27.48 20.12
C PRO A 257 14.18 26.79 18.79
N ASN A 258 14.93 27.07 17.72
CA ASN A 258 14.70 26.46 16.40
C ASN A 258 15.03 24.96 16.38
N GLN A 259 16.06 24.52 17.11
CA GLN A 259 16.39 23.08 17.19
C GLN A 259 15.33 22.34 18.01
N TRP A 260 14.85 22.97 19.10
CA TRP A 260 13.77 22.42 19.92
C TRP A 260 12.50 22.25 19.12
N ALA A 261 12.09 23.26 18.34
CA ALA A 261 10.89 23.17 17.53
C ALA A 261 10.90 21.98 16.55
N ILE A 262 12.06 21.65 15.98
CA ILE A 262 12.20 20.45 15.13
C ILE A 262 12.08 19.17 15.96
N LEU A 263 12.80 19.08 17.08
CA LEU A 263 12.82 17.88 17.92
C LEU A 263 11.46 17.64 18.63
N ASP A 264 10.81 18.70 19.11
CA ASP A 264 9.46 18.69 19.69
C ASP A 264 8.44 18.23 18.65
N ALA A 265 8.54 18.71 17.41
CA ALA A 265 7.65 18.28 16.34
C ALA A 265 7.84 16.79 16.02
N PHE A 266 9.07 16.29 15.91
CA PHE A 266 9.30 14.85 15.75
C PHE A 266 8.77 14.04 16.94
N GLN A 267 9.05 14.50 18.16
CA GLN A 267 8.63 13.79 19.38
C GLN A 267 7.10 13.73 19.53
N ARG A 268 6.40 14.82 19.21
CA ARG A 268 4.94 14.89 19.29
C ARG A 268 4.26 13.92 18.32
N GLU A 269 4.82 13.76 17.13
CA GLU A 269 4.27 12.86 16.10
C GLU A 269 4.78 11.41 16.23
N GLY A 270 5.58 11.10 17.25
CA GLY A 270 6.12 9.75 17.46
C GLY A 270 7.27 9.37 16.53
N TRP A 271 8.08 10.34 16.10
CA TRP A 271 9.24 10.20 15.20
C TRP A 271 8.90 9.52 13.86
N PRO A 272 7.92 10.03 13.09
CA PRO A 272 7.66 9.55 11.74
C PRO A 272 8.86 9.82 10.83
N ALA A 273 8.91 9.20 9.65
CA ALA A 273 10.02 9.37 8.71
C ALA A 273 10.28 10.84 8.35
N SER A 274 9.23 11.67 8.28
CA SER A 274 9.31 13.11 8.05
C SER A 274 8.19 13.87 8.76
N ILE A 275 8.43 15.14 9.04
CA ILE A 275 7.46 16.09 9.60
C ILE A 275 7.36 17.35 8.73
N PRO A 276 6.22 18.05 8.71
CA PRO A 276 6.16 19.38 8.11
C PRO A 276 7.12 20.36 8.82
N ILE A 277 7.58 21.39 8.11
CA ILE A 277 8.46 22.42 8.67
C ILE A 277 7.71 23.17 9.80
N PRO A 278 8.27 23.26 11.02
CA PRO A 278 7.65 24.01 12.11
C PRO A 278 7.45 25.50 11.77
N GLN A 279 6.32 26.08 12.18
CA GLN A 279 5.95 27.46 11.87
C GLN A 279 6.88 28.54 12.45
N ILE A 280 7.83 28.17 13.31
CA ILE A 280 8.82 29.09 13.89
C ILE A 280 9.86 29.57 12.85
N PHE A 281 10.01 28.86 11.73
CA PHE A 281 10.97 29.22 10.70
C PHE A 281 10.39 30.30 9.78
N ASP A 282 10.94 31.49 9.89
CA ASP A 282 10.63 32.69 9.10
C ASP A 282 11.30 32.70 7.71
N SER A 283 12.36 31.90 7.52
CA SER A 283 13.04 31.75 6.25
C SER A 283 13.67 30.36 6.05
N SER A 284 13.76 29.95 4.79
CA SER A 284 14.47 28.72 4.40
C SER A 284 15.96 28.79 4.72
N ALA A 285 16.56 29.98 4.78
CA ALA A 285 17.95 30.17 5.20
C ALA A 285 18.15 29.81 6.67
N THR A 286 17.25 30.28 7.56
CA THR A 286 17.24 29.96 8.99
C THR A 286 17.06 28.45 9.21
N LEU A 287 16.15 27.83 8.47
CA LEU A 287 15.89 26.39 8.52
C LEU A 287 17.11 25.57 8.08
N ASN A 288 17.68 25.89 6.92
CA ASN A 288 18.86 25.22 6.38
C ASN A 288 20.06 25.33 7.32
N ALA A 289 20.30 26.52 7.87
CA ALA A 289 21.36 26.73 8.87
C ALA A 289 21.11 25.92 10.14
N THR A 290 19.85 25.80 10.58
CA THR A 290 19.49 25.01 11.76
C THR A 290 19.72 23.52 11.54
N ILE A 291 19.25 22.96 10.42
CA ILE A 291 19.47 21.56 10.02
C ILE A 291 20.96 21.26 9.89
N TYR A 292 21.70 22.13 9.21
CA TYR A 292 23.15 22.00 9.07
C TYR A 292 23.86 21.95 10.43
N ASN A 293 23.53 22.87 11.33
CA ASN A 293 24.10 22.92 12.68
C ASN A 293 23.72 21.70 13.53
N MET A 294 22.50 21.19 13.41
CA MET A 294 22.10 19.95 14.09
C MET A 294 22.89 18.75 13.56
N ASN A 295 22.95 18.59 12.24
CA ASN A 295 23.67 17.49 11.58
C ASN A 295 25.16 17.43 11.96
N LYS A 296 25.80 18.55 12.29
CA LYS A 296 27.17 18.56 12.81
C LYS A 296 27.33 17.68 14.06
N TYR A 297 26.37 17.73 14.99
CA TYR A 297 26.39 16.93 16.22
C TYR A 297 25.82 15.52 16.01
N LEU A 298 24.76 15.40 15.20
CA LEU A 298 24.11 14.12 14.97
C LEU A 298 25.04 13.15 14.20
N ARG A 299 25.76 13.66 13.19
CA ARG A 299 26.74 12.88 12.40
C ARG A 299 27.99 12.49 13.20
N GLN A 300 28.48 13.38 14.08
CA GLN A 300 29.67 13.10 14.90
C GLN A 300 29.50 11.87 15.80
N ASN A 301 28.25 11.56 16.19
CA ASN A 301 27.93 10.45 17.08
C ASN A 301 27.44 9.20 16.33
N ASN A 302 27.58 9.12 14.99
CA ASN A 302 27.01 8.05 14.15
C ASN A 302 25.54 7.75 14.49
N SER A 303 24.76 8.81 14.75
CA SER A 303 23.39 8.67 15.21
C SER A 303 22.42 8.68 14.02
N PHE A 304 21.94 9.84 13.64
CA PHE A 304 21.05 10.06 12.51
C PHE A 304 21.36 11.40 11.83
N GLN A 305 20.67 11.71 10.74
CA GLN A 305 20.71 13.03 10.11
C GLN A 305 19.33 13.52 9.75
N LEU A 306 19.24 14.83 9.57
CA LEU A 306 18.07 15.55 9.09
C LEU A 306 18.30 16.05 7.66
N SER A 307 17.29 15.99 6.81
CA SER A 307 17.33 16.52 5.44
C SER A 307 16.00 17.17 5.08
N LEU A 308 16.02 18.07 4.08
CA LEU A 308 14.78 18.59 3.49
C LEU A 308 14.38 17.74 2.30
N THR A 309 13.10 17.42 2.21
CA THR A 309 12.50 16.72 1.09
C THR A 309 11.99 17.71 0.04
N LEU A 310 11.75 17.23 -1.19
CA LEU A 310 11.29 18.05 -2.31
C LEU A 310 9.88 18.64 -2.09
N ASP A 311 9.06 17.99 -1.27
CA ASP A 311 7.72 18.42 -0.85
C ASP A 311 7.74 19.38 0.36
N GLY A 312 8.92 19.81 0.84
CA GLY A 312 9.05 20.82 1.88
C GLY A 312 8.84 20.29 3.30
N ALA A 313 9.20 19.03 3.56
CA ALA A 313 9.22 18.42 4.89
C ALA A 313 10.65 18.20 5.40
N ILE A 314 10.80 18.02 6.72
CA ILE A 314 12.05 17.64 7.36
C ILE A 314 12.01 16.12 7.56
N ARG A 315 12.94 15.40 6.95
CA ARG A 315 13.12 13.96 7.07
C ARG A 315 14.25 13.65 8.04
N TRP A 316 14.15 12.55 8.78
CA TRP A 316 15.29 11.98 9.51
C TRP A 316 15.63 10.58 9.02
N GLU A 317 16.90 10.19 9.14
CA GLU A 317 17.37 8.86 8.80
C GLU A 317 18.60 8.46 9.62
N THR A 318 18.68 7.19 10.02
CA THR A 318 19.80 6.66 10.79
C THR A 318 21.08 6.62 9.96
N ILE A 319 22.20 6.99 10.56
CA ILE A 319 23.51 6.86 9.92
C ILE A 319 24.12 5.54 10.38
N GLU A 320 24.41 4.65 9.45
CA GLU A 320 25.19 3.47 9.78
C GLU A 320 26.64 3.86 10.09
N PRO A 321 27.23 3.34 11.18
CA PRO A 321 28.64 3.60 11.46
C PRO A 321 29.48 3.04 10.31
N ASN A 322 30.24 3.90 9.64
CA ASN A 322 31.11 3.52 8.52
C ASN A 322 31.89 2.24 8.84
N ALA A 323 31.62 1.16 8.11
CA ALA A 323 32.55 0.05 7.99
C ALA A 323 33.86 0.64 7.47
N LYS A 324 34.92 0.55 8.30
CA LYS A 324 36.24 1.08 7.97
C LYS A 324 36.62 0.63 6.56
N ARG A 325 36.91 1.59 5.68
CA ARG A 325 37.67 1.35 4.45
C ARG A 325 39.00 0.71 4.85
N SER A 326 39.13 -0.59 4.64
CA SER A 326 40.39 -1.32 4.58
C SER A 326 41.01 -1.17 3.21
#